data_AF-A0A960E9P3-F1
#
_entry.id   AF-A0A960E9P3-F1
#
_cell.length_a   1.000
_cell.length_b   1.000
_cell.length_c   1.000
_cell.angle_alpha   90.00
_cell.angle_beta   90.00
_cell.angle_gamma   90.00
#
_symmetry.space_group_name_H-M   'P 1'
#
loop_
_entity.id
_entity.type
_entity.pdbx_description
1 polymer ?
#
loop_
_entity_poly.entity_id
_entity_poly.type
_entity_poly.pdbx_seq_one_letter_code
_entity_poly.pdbx_strand_id
1 'polypeptide(L)'
;MADDSTRPATPVEGATVGEVVDYVKRYAKQETLGPLKGAGTWIAMGAAAAVALGIGICLLLLGLLRVLQSETDLGTSAHWSWVPYLIVVVVGALITAIVVSRINKTYLDPKDKR
;
A
#
# COMPACT_ATOMS: atom_id res chain seq x y z
N MET A 1 -35.32 54.84 -32.94
CA MET A 1 -34.08 55.63 -33.02
C MET A 1 -33.57 55.78 -31.60
N ALA A 2 -32.45 55.13 -31.27
CA ALA A 2 -31.65 55.17 -30.03
C ALA A 2 -32.37 54.76 -28.72
N ASP A 3 -31.81 54.00 -27.79
CA ASP A 3 -30.44 53.88 -27.34
C ASP A 3 -30.20 52.48 -26.75
N ASP A 4 -29.21 51.76 -27.29
CA ASP A 4 -28.62 50.55 -26.73
C ASP A 4 -27.17 50.89 -26.41
N SER A 5 -26.92 51.52 -25.26
CA SER A 5 -25.55 51.81 -24.87
C SER A 5 -25.42 52.12 -23.39
N THR A 6 -25.25 51.09 -22.55
CA THR A 6 -24.36 51.11 -21.37
C THR A 6 -24.32 49.76 -20.65
N ARG A 7 -23.83 48.71 -21.31
CA ARG A 7 -23.13 47.65 -20.57
C ARG A 7 -21.67 48.07 -20.47
N PRO A 8 -21.08 48.23 -19.28
CA PRO A 8 -19.65 48.35 -19.17
C PRO A 8 -19.06 47.04 -19.69
N ALA A 9 -18.53 47.05 -20.90
CA ALA A 9 -17.64 46.02 -21.38
C ALA A 9 -16.41 46.11 -20.48
N THR A 10 -16.38 45.29 -19.43
CA THR A 10 -15.14 45.00 -18.69
C THR A 10 -14.08 44.72 -19.74
N PRO A 11 -12.96 45.49 -19.76
CA PRO A 11 -11.85 45.16 -20.62
C PRO A 11 -11.49 43.71 -20.31
N VAL A 12 -11.66 42.82 -21.29
CA VAL A 12 -11.04 41.51 -21.25
C VAL A 12 -9.55 41.76 -21.39
N GLU A 13 -8.92 42.10 -20.26
CA GLU A 13 -7.48 42.09 -20.07
C GLU A 13 -7.02 40.71 -20.58
N GLY A 14 -6.34 40.71 -21.73
CA GLY A 14 -6.03 39.49 -22.46
C GLY A 14 -5.33 38.52 -21.53
N ALA A 15 -5.88 37.31 -21.39
CA ALA A 15 -5.41 36.25 -20.50
C ALA A 15 -3.88 36.31 -20.37
N THR A 16 -3.43 36.86 -19.25
CA THR A 16 -2.01 37.17 -19.09
C THR A 16 -1.29 35.82 -19.03
N VAL A 17 -0.09 35.69 -19.60
CA VAL A 17 0.64 34.39 -19.57
C VAL A 17 0.74 33.85 -18.14
N GLY A 18 0.81 34.72 -17.13
CA GLY A 18 0.74 34.37 -15.71
C GLY A 18 -0.57 33.71 -15.28
N GLU A 19 -1.73 34.17 -15.75
CA GLU A 19 -3.03 33.55 -15.43
C GLU A 19 -3.13 32.16 -16.04
N VAL A 20 -2.70 31.96 -17.28
CA VAL A 20 -2.71 30.64 -17.95
C VAL A 20 -1.81 29.66 -17.19
N VAL A 21 -0.61 30.10 -16.79
CA VAL A 21 0.31 29.30 -15.98
C VAL A 21 -0.31 28.94 -14.63
N ASP A 22 -0.96 29.89 -13.95
CA ASP A 22 -1.63 29.63 -12.69
C ASP A 22 -2.81 28.64 -12.83
N TYR A 23 -3.57 28.73 -13.92
CA TYR A 23 -4.63 27.76 -14.23
C TYR A 23 -4.08 26.35 -14.45
N VAL A 24 -3.01 26.18 -15.22
CA VAL A 24 -2.36 24.88 -15.45
C VAL A 24 -1.79 24.32 -14.15
N LYS A 25 -1.17 25.17 -13.33
CA LYS A 25 -0.60 24.76 -12.04
C LYS A 25 -1.67 24.32 -11.05
N ARG A 26 -2.83 25.00 -11.03
CA ARG A 26 -4.00 24.61 -10.24
C ARG A 26 -4.64 23.32 -10.73
N TYR A 27 -4.75 23.14 -12.05
CA TYR A 27 -5.27 21.91 -12.65
C TYR A 27 -4.39 20.70 -12.34
N ALA A 28 -3.07 20.82 -12.55
CA ALA A 28 -2.11 19.78 -12.21
C ALA A 28 -2.18 19.41 -10.72
N LYS A 29 -2.37 20.39 -9.83
CA LYS A 29 -2.62 20.13 -8.40
C LYS A 29 -3.96 19.44 -8.15
N GLN A 30 -5.04 19.80 -8.84
CA GLN A 30 -6.35 19.18 -8.67
C GLN A 30 -6.37 17.74 -9.17
N GLU A 31 -5.79 17.47 -10.33
CA GLU A 31 -5.69 16.14 -10.91
C GLU A 31 -4.79 15.21 -10.12
N THR A 32 -3.78 15.73 -9.43
CA THR A 32 -2.88 14.91 -8.60
C THR A 32 -3.40 14.74 -7.16
N LEU A 33 -3.98 15.78 -6.56
CA LEU A 33 -4.43 15.74 -5.16
C LEU A 33 -5.80 15.08 -4.99
N GLY A 34 -6.69 15.15 -6.00
CA GLY A 34 -7.98 14.48 -5.99
C GLY A 34 -7.87 12.96 -5.76
N PRO A 35 -7.12 12.22 -6.61
CA PRO A 35 -6.91 10.79 -6.43
C PRO A 35 -6.00 10.46 -5.24
N LEU A 36 -5.00 11.29 -4.92
CA LEU A 36 -4.07 11.02 -3.82
C LEU A 36 -4.75 11.08 -2.44
N LYS A 37 -5.69 12.01 -2.25
CA LYS A 37 -6.46 12.12 -0.99
C LYS A 37 -7.40 10.94 -0.79
N GLY A 38 -7.91 10.36 -1.89
CA GLY A 38 -8.70 9.12 -1.86
C GLY A 38 -7.83 7.87 -1.62
N ALA A 39 -6.68 7.77 -2.29
CA ALA A 39 -5.75 6.65 -2.16
C ALA A 39 -5.07 6.57 -0.79
N GLY A 40 -4.84 7.71 -0.13
CA GLY A 40 -4.20 7.78 1.18
C GLY A 40 -4.88 6.92 2.25
N THR A 41 -6.22 6.91 2.29
CA THR A 41 -6.98 6.08 3.24
C THR A 41 -6.81 4.59 2.98
N TRP A 42 -6.82 4.16 1.71
CA TRP A 42 -6.63 2.75 1.35
C TRP A 42 -5.20 2.27 1.65
N ILE A 43 -4.20 3.13 1.39
CA ILE A 43 -2.80 2.84 1.73
C ILE A 43 -2.62 2.76 3.25
N ALA A 44 -3.22 3.68 4.00
CA ALA A 44 -3.18 3.66 5.47
C ALA A 44 -3.85 2.40 6.03
N MET A 45 -5.00 2.02 5.49
CA MET A 45 -5.69 0.78 5.89
C MET A 45 -4.86 -0.46 5.53
N GLY A 46 -4.24 -0.48 4.35
CA GLY A 46 -3.33 -1.54 3.93
C GLY A 46 -2.11 -1.65 4.83
N ALA A 47 -1.50 -0.52 5.22
CA ALA A 47 -0.38 -0.49 6.14
C ALA A 47 -0.78 -0.97 7.54
N ALA A 48 -1.93 -0.52 8.07
CA ALA A 48 -2.46 -0.98 9.34
C ALA A 48 -2.74 -2.49 9.34
N ALA A 49 -3.35 -3.00 8.26
CA ALA A 49 -3.57 -4.43 8.07
C ALA A 49 -2.26 -5.21 8.00
N ALA A 50 -1.25 -4.71 7.30
CA ALA A 50 0.07 -5.34 7.22
C ALA A 50 0.76 -5.42 8.58
N VAL A 51 0.69 -4.34 9.38
CA VAL A 51 1.24 -4.33 10.75
C VAL A 51 0.50 -5.33 11.64
N ALA A 52 -0.83 -5.29 11.65
CA ALA A 52 -1.64 -6.21 12.44
C ALA A 52 -1.37 -7.67 12.07
N LEU A 53 -1.28 -7.97 10.77
CA LEU A 53 -0.99 -9.30 10.25
C LEU A 53 0.44 -9.75 10.60
N GLY A 54 1.43 -8.86 10.50
CA GLY A 54 2.80 -9.14 10.92
C GLY A 54 2.89 -9.50 12.41
N ILE A 55 2.23 -8.72 13.27
CA ILE A 55 2.14 -9.01 14.71
C ILE A 55 1.47 -10.37 14.95
N GLY A 56 0.35 -10.64 14.27
CA GLY A 56 -0.36 -11.91 14.38
C GLY A 56 0.50 -13.11 14.02
N ILE A 57 1.26 -13.04 12.92
CA ILE A 57 2.19 -14.11 12.51
C ILE A 57 3.30 -14.29 13.55
N CYS A 58 3.88 -13.21 14.07
CA CYS A 58 4.89 -13.30 15.11
C CYS A 58 4.36 -14.01 16.37
N LEU A 59 3.16 -13.64 16.82
CA LEU A 59 2.52 -14.28 17.97
C LEU A 59 2.21 -15.75 17.72
N LEU A 60 1.75 -16.12 16.52
CA LEU A 60 1.52 -17.51 16.15
C LEU A 60 2.81 -18.34 16.13
N LEU A 61 3.91 -17.79 15.60
CA LEU A 61 5.22 -18.46 15.60
C LEU A 61 5.76 -18.64 17.02
N LEU A 62 5.61 -17.62 17.88
CA LEU A 62 5.99 -17.71 19.29
C LEU A 62 5.11 -18.74 20.03
N GLY A 63 3.81 -18.76 19.77
CA GLY A 63 2.88 -19.75 20.33
C GLY A 63 3.22 -21.17 19.89
N LEU A 64 3.53 -21.37 18.61
CA LEU A 64 3.97 -22.66 18.08
C LEU A 64 5.28 -23.11 18.72
N LEU A 65 6.28 -22.23 18.81
CA LEU A 65 7.53 -22.50 19.51
C LEU A 65 7.27 -22.90 20.96
N ARG A 66 6.35 -22.19 21.63
CA ARG A 66 6.00 -22.46 23.03
C ARG A 66 5.42 -23.85 23.20
N VAL A 67 4.48 -24.25 22.34
CA VAL A 67 3.86 -25.59 22.37
C VAL A 67 4.91 -26.68 22.09
N LEU A 68 5.77 -26.47 21.09
CA LEU A 68 6.89 -27.38 20.77
C LEU A 68 7.94 -27.50 21.90
N GLN A 69 7.98 -26.55 22.83
CA GLN A 69 8.88 -26.62 23.99
C GLN A 69 8.16 -27.07 25.27
N SER A 70 6.84 -26.86 25.39
CA SER A 70 6.07 -27.22 26.58
C SER A 70 5.53 -28.65 26.53
N GLU A 71 5.01 -29.07 25.38
CA GLU A 71 4.37 -30.40 25.22
C GLU A 71 5.39 -31.45 24.79
N THR A 72 6.45 -31.03 24.10
CA THR A 72 7.52 -31.91 23.66
C THR A 72 8.79 -31.62 24.45
N ASP A 73 9.39 -32.67 25.02
CA ASP A 73 10.65 -32.67 25.79
C ASP A 73 11.88 -32.25 24.92
N LEU A 74 11.63 -31.79 23.69
CA LEU A 74 12.59 -31.23 22.77
C LEU A 74 13.24 -29.97 23.34
N GLY A 75 12.53 -29.15 24.13
CA GLY A 75 13.07 -27.93 24.73
C GLY A 75 14.05 -28.17 25.90
N THR A 76 13.98 -29.35 26.51
CA THR A 76 14.68 -29.76 27.75
C THR A 76 15.77 -30.79 27.48
N SER A 77 15.73 -31.45 26.32
CA SER A 77 16.73 -32.42 25.87
C SER A 77 18.06 -31.78 25.44
N ALA A 78 19.19 -32.28 25.96
CA ALA A 78 20.52 -31.72 25.71
C ALA A 78 20.95 -31.71 24.22
N HIS A 79 20.53 -32.70 23.43
CA HIS A 79 20.92 -32.82 22.01
C HIS A 79 19.83 -32.39 21.01
N TRP A 80 18.58 -32.21 21.45
CA TRP A 80 17.43 -31.95 20.57
C TRP A 80 16.83 -30.54 20.74
N SER A 81 17.40 -29.71 21.60
CA SER A 81 16.96 -28.33 21.88
C SER A 81 16.92 -27.41 20.66
N TRP A 82 17.70 -27.69 19.62
CA TRP A 82 17.71 -26.90 18.38
C TRP A 82 16.50 -27.18 17.47
N VAL A 83 15.85 -28.34 17.59
CA VAL A 83 14.80 -28.81 16.67
C VAL A 83 13.55 -27.92 16.68
N PRO A 84 13.01 -27.49 17.84
CA PRO A 84 11.86 -26.58 17.89
C PRO A 84 12.10 -25.28 17.11
N TYR A 85 13.31 -24.73 17.20
CA TYR A 85 13.68 -23.51 16.49
C TYR A 85 13.75 -23.72 14.97
N LEU A 86 14.32 -24.85 14.52
CA LEU A 86 14.36 -25.18 13.10
C LEU A 86 12.95 -25.35 12.52
N ILE A 87 12.04 -26.01 13.24
CA ILE A 87 10.65 -26.18 12.82
C ILE A 87 9.97 -24.81 12.65
N VAL A 88 10.13 -23.90 13.61
CA VAL A 88 9.53 -22.57 13.57
C VAL A 88 10.09 -21.74 12.41
N VAL A 89 11.39 -21.84 12.12
CA VAL A 89 12.00 -21.19 10.95
C VAL A 89 11.42 -21.72 9.65
N VAL A 90 11.27 -23.05 9.52
CA VAL A 90 10.66 -23.67 8.32
C VAL A 90 9.22 -23.23 8.15
N VAL A 91 8.42 -23.22 9.21
CA VAL A 91 7.03 -22.76 9.19
C VAL A 91 6.95 -21.29 8.79
N GLY A 92 7.81 -20.43 9.35
CA GLY A 92 7.92 -19.03 8.95
C GLY A 92 8.25 -18.86 7.47
N ALA A 93 9.25 -19.60 6.97
CA ALA A 93 9.63 -19.59 5.56
C ALA A 93 8.49 -20.05 4.64
N LEU A 94 7.72 -21.08 5.03
CA LEU A 94 6.55 -21.53 4.29
C LEU A 94 5.46 -20.47 4.24
N ILE A 95 5.16 -19.81 5.38
CA ILE A 95 4.21 -18.69 5.41
C ILE A 95 4.67 -17.58 4.47
N THR A 96 5.95 -17.19 4.53
CA THR A 96 6.52 -16.18 3.62
C THR A 96 6.39 -16.61 2.17
N ALA A 97 6.70 -17.86 1.82
CA ALA A 97 6.56 -18.38 0.47
C ALA A 97 5.11 -18.35 -0.03
N ILE A 98 4.14 -18.68 0.82
CA ILE A 98 2.72 -18.60 0.50
C ILE A 98 2.30 -17.14 0.26
N VAL A 99 2.72 -16.22 1.13
CA VAL A 99 2.42 -14.79 0.98
C VAL A 99 2.98 -14.24 -0.33
N VAL A 100 4.24 -14.56 -0.65
CA VAL A 100 4.89 -14.16 -1.91
C VAL A 100 4.18 -14.79 -3.12
N SER A 101 3.74 -16.05 -3.00
CA SER A 101 3.02 -16.74 -4.08
C SER A 101 1.63 -16.15 -4.37
N ARG A 102 1.03 -15.44 -3.41
CA ARG A 102 -0.27 -14.75 -3.58
C ARG A 102 -0.16 -13.40 -4.30
N ILE A 103 1.05 -12.89 -4.50
CA ILE A 103 1.26 -11.67 -5.28
C ILE A 103 0.98 -12.01 -6.75
N ASN A 104 -0.16 -11.54 -7.26
CA ASN A 104 -0.62 -11.88 -8.60
C ASN A 104 0.30 -11.24 -9.65
N LYS A 105 0.89 -12.05 -10.54
CA LYS A 105 1.91 -11.64 -11.53
C LYS A 105 1.31 -11.22 -12.88
N THR A 106 0.02 -10.90 -12.91
CA THR A 106 -0.76 -10.68 -14.14
C THR A 106 -0.19 -9.62 -15.09
N TYR A 107 0.61 -8.68 -14.59
CA TYR A 107 1.15 -7.57 -15.41
C TYR A 107 2.57 -7.80 -15.94
N LEU A 108 3.17 -8.98 -15.73
CA LEU A 108 4.53 -9.31 -16.15
C LEU A 108 4.58 -10.35 -17.29
N ASP A 109 3.45 -10.66 -17.94
CA ASP A 109 3.46 -11.49 -19.16
C ASP A 109 3.52 -10.59 -20.42
N PRO A 110 4.70 -10.49 -21.08
CA PRO A 110 4.82 -9.74 -22.33
C PRO A 110 4.05 -10.34 -23.50
N LYS A 111 3.39 -11.51 -23.35
CA LYS A 111 2.55 -12.12 -24.40
C LYS A 111 1.15 -11.52 -24.56
N ASP A 112 0.70 -10.62 -23.69
CA ASP A 112 -0.59 -9.91 -23.83
C ASP A 112 -0.52 -8.67 -24.75
N LYS A 113 0.26 -8.78 -25.83
CA LYS A 113 0.25 -7.87 -26.96
C LYS A 113 0.01 -8.67 -28.24
N ARG A 114 -1.20 -9.17 -28.44
CA ARG A 114 -1.70 -9.59 -29.75
C ARG A 114 -3.17 -9.24 -29.90
#